data_AF-A0A1L9QWQ3-F1
#
_entry.id   AF-A0A1L9QWQ3-F1
#
_cell.length_a   1.000
_cell.length_b   1.000
_cell.length_c   1.000
_cell.angle_alpha   90.00
_cell.angle_beta   90.00
_cell.angle_gamma   90.00
#
_symmetry.space_group_name_H-M   'P 1'
#
loop_
_entity.id
_entity.type
_entity.pdbx_description
1 polymer ?
#
loop_
_entity_poly.entity_id
_entity_poly.type
_entity_poly.pdbx_seq_one_letter_code
_entity_poly.pdbx_strand_id
1 'polypeptide(L)'
;MSDRNRINKVLKALQEGTEAVRRNSSEQNYQRYERKIKQAGQRTNPWLWFICVTTVVAMLVFFFSLLAQKDPSIKTTKIKNMYKFPLSICGDVSAGGTNIWYPVYIDYNASNFQRISKNFCCDAYYNQSFGVIQVASFYSRSRADNLVRELKSNNFKSATVGEGQVVTTRPSSNRNNCR
;
A
#
# COMPACT_ATOMS: atom_id res chain seq x y z
N MET A 1 32.71 44.53 8.60
CA MET A 1 31.73 45.02 9.61
C MET A 1 30.88 43.82 10.03
N SER A 2 31.11 43.31 11.25
CA SER A 2 30.72 41.96 11.70
C SER A 2 29.20 41.69 11.71
N ASP A 3 28.78 40.49 11.31
CA ASP A 3 27.37 40.07 11.26
C ASP A 3 26.65 40.22 12.62
N ARG A 4 27.37 40.14 13.75
CA ARG A 4 26.80 40.43 15.09
C ARG A 4 26.23 41.84 15.21
N ASN A 5 26.91 42.83 14.66
CA ASN A 5 26.43 44.22 14.73
C ASN A 5 25.15 44.42 13.89
N ARG A 6 24.93 43.57 12.89
CA ARG A 6 23.75 43.61 12.01
C ARG A 6 22.55 42.97 12.71
N ILE A 7 22.75 41.81 13.33
CA ILE A 7 21.72 41.12 14.13
C ILE A 7 21.23 42.03 15.27
N ASN A 8 22.15 42.67 16.00
CA ASN A 8 21.79 43.58 17.08
C ASN A 8 21.00 44.80 16.59
N LYS A 9 21.29 45.28 15.38
CA LYS A 9 20.55 46.40 14.77
C LYS A 9 19.12 45.99 14.37
N VAL A 10 18.94 44.76 13.87
CA VAL A 10 17.61 44.23 13.53
C VAL A 10 16.78 43.98 14.79
N LEU A 11 17.37 43.35 15.82
CA LEU A 11 16.68 43.09 17.09
C LEU A 11 16.22 44.38 17.77
N LYS A 12 17.07 45.41 17.78
CA LYS A 12 16.71 46.73 18.32
C LYS A 12 15.54 47.36 17.56
N ALA A 13 15.53 47.27 16.23
CA ALA A 13 14.43 47.79 15.40
C ALA A 13 13.11 47.05 15.62
N LEU A 14 13.15 45.72 15.86
CA LEU A 14 11.96 44.92 16.17
C LEU A 14 11.40 45.27 17.55
N GLN A 15 12.27 45.48 18.54
CA GLN A 15 11.85 45.89 19.88
C GLN A 15 11.19 47.29 19.88
N GLU A 16 11.78 48.25 19.18
CA GLU A 16 11.20 49.60 18.98
C GLU A 16 9.86 49.56 18.22
N GLY A 17 9.67 48.60 17.31
CA GLY A 17 8.40 48.36 16.62
C GLY A 17 7.31 47.84 17.54
N THR A 18 7.66 46.87 18.37
CA THR A 18 6.73 46.23 19.30
C THR A 18 6.21 47.24 20.33
N GLU A 19 7.07 48.12 20.84
CA GLU A 19 6.68 49.16 21.81
C GLU A 19 5.80 50.28 21.23
N ALA A 20 5.99 50.63 19.96
CA ALA A 20 5.19 51.68 19.33
C ALA A 20 3.80 51.20 18.92
N VAL A 21 3.69 49.96 18.42
CA VAL A 21 2.39 49.32 18.14
C VAL A 21 1.58 49.18 19.42
N ARG A 22 2.24 48.88 20.55
CA ARG A 22 1.59 48.82 21.87
C ARG A 22 1.05 50.17 22.35
N ARG A 23 1.68 51.29 21.95
CA ARG A 23 1.31 52.64 22.41
C ARG A 23 0.28 53.34 21.53
N ASN A 24 0.30 53.15 20.21
CA ASN A 24 -0.73 53.71 19.31
C ASN A 24 -0.71 52.99 17.94
N SER A 25 -1.74 52.18 17.68
CA SER A 25 -1.89 51.38 16.45
C SER A 25 -2.45 52.22 15.29
N SER A 26 -1.72 53.27 14.88
CA SER A 26 -2.04 53.98 13.65
C SER A 26 -1.36 53.32 12.44
N GLU A 27 -2.08 53.23 11.33
CA GLU A 27 -1.63 52.61 10.09
C GLU A 27 -0.33 53.24 9.53
N GLN A 28 -0.12 54.54 9.80
CA GLN A 28 1.10 55.27 9.45
C GLN A 28 2.35 54.77 10.19
N ASN A 29 2.21 54.34 11.45
CA ASN A 29 3.32 53.74 12.20
C ASN A 29 3.72 52.41 11.58
N TYR A 30 2.75 51.58 11.19
CA TYR A 30 3.00 50.27 10.58
C TYR A 30 3.83 50.40 9.28
N GLN A 31 3.44 51.33 8.41
CA GLN A 31 4.17 51.60 7.17
C GLN A 31 5.59 52.16 7.38
N ARG A 32 5.83 52.85 8.51
CA ARG A 32 7.17 53.32 8.88
C ARG A 32 8.07 52.17 9.36
N TYR A 33 7.49 51.17 10.04
CA TYR A 33 8.21 49.97 10.48
C TYR A 33 8.57 49.05 9.32
N GLU A 34 7.64 48.81 8.40
CA GLU A 34 7.94 47.99 7.21
C GLU A 34 9.10 48.56 6.40
N ARG A 35 9.19 49.88 6.25
CA ARG A 35 10.29 50.54 5.53
C ARG A 35 11.63 50.31 6.21
N LYS A 36 11.70 50.35 7.55
CA LYS A 36 12.93 50.06 8.32
C LYS A 36 13.36 48.60 8.19
N ILE A 37 12.42 47.66 8.16
CA ILE A 37 12.71 46.22 8.01
C ILE A 37 13.22 45.93 6.58
N LYS A 38 12.60 46.50 5.54
CA LYS A 38 13.06 46.36 4.14
C LYS A 38 14.47 46.95 3.94
N GLN A 39 14.76 48.10 4.54
CA GLN A 39 16.11 48.69 4.50
C GLN A 39 17.16 47.90 5.30
N ALA A 40 16.76 47.21 6.36
CA ALA A 40 17.67 46.37 7.16
C ALA A 40 17.94 45.00 6.51
N GLY A 41 17.01 44.49 5.69
CA GLY A 41 17.09 43.19 5.02
C GLY A 41 17.70 43.21 3.61
N GLN A 42 17.94 44.38 3.00
CA GLN A 42 18.44 44.46 1.63
C GLN A 42 19.96 44.28 1.53
N ARG A 43 20.41 43.02 1.51
CA ARG A 43 21.47 42.51 0.64
C ARG A 43 21.58 40.99 0.80
N THR A 44 20.64 40.26 0.22
CA THR A 44 20.83 38.84 -0.09
C THR A 44 21.30 38.76 -1.53
N ASN A 45 22.56 38.35 -1.72
CA ASN A 45 23.10 38.12 -3.05
C ASN A 45 22.30 36.97 -3.69
N PRO A 46 21.59 37.19 -4.80
CA PRO A 46 20.73 36.17 -5.41
C PRO A 46 21.51 34.89 -5.73
N TRP A 47 22.79 35.04 -6.06
CA TRP A 47 23.70 33.94 -6.37
C TRP A 47 23.91 32.96 -5.21
N LEU A 48 23.97 33.44 -3.95
CA LEU A 48 24.12 32.59 -2.76
C LEU A 48 22.82 31.81 -2.46
N TRP A 49 21.66 32.40 -2.75
CA TRP A 49 20.37 31.73 -2.58
C TRP A 49 20.20 30.57 -3.58
N PHE A 50 20.59 30.78 -4.84
CA PHE A 50 20.57 29.71 -5.86
C PHE A 50 21.48 28.53 -5.48
N ILE A 51 22.68 28.77 -4.96
CA ILE A 51 23.61 27.70 -4.54
C ILE A 51 23.05 26.88 -3.36
N CYS A 52 22.40 27.53 -2.40
CA CYS A 52 21.76 26.81 -1.28
C CYS A 52 20.58 25.95 -1.75
N VAL A 53 19.76 26.45 -2.67
CA VAL A 53 18.62 25.68 -3.20
C VAL A 53 19.09 24.48 -4.02
N THR A 54 20.10 24.66 -4.88
CA THR A 54 20.61 23.55 -5.71
C THR A 54 21.30 22.47 -4.88
N THR A 55 22.06 22.83 -3.85
CA THR A 55 22.72 21.85 -2.97
C THR A 55 21.72 21.03 -2.15
N VAL A 56 20.64 21.65 -1.66
CA VAL A 56 19.57 20.94 -0.95
C VAL A 56 18.81 19.99 -1.88
N VAL A 57 18.48 20.42 -3.10
CA VAL A 57 17.82 19.54 -4.09
C VAL A 57 18.72 18.36 -4.48
N ALA A 58 20.02 18.61 -4.71
CA ALA A 58 20.97 17.55 -5.03
C ALA A 58 21.13 16.54 -3.87
N MET A 59 21.17 17.01 -2.62
CA MET A 59 21.20 16.14 -1.44
C MET A 59 19.92 15.32 -1.30
N LEU A 60 18.74 15.90 -1.56
CA LEU A 60 17.48 15.17 -1.55
C LEU A 60 17.43 14.08 -2.63
N VAL A 61 17.85 14.38 -3.86
CA VAL A 61 17.91 13.38 -4.95
C VAL A 61 18.90 12.27 -4.59
N PHE A 62 20.09 12.61 -4.09
CA PHE A 62 21.10 11.61 -3.69
C PHE A 62 20.61 10.73 -2.52
N PHE A 63 19.89 11.31 -1.55
CA PHE A 63 19.29 10.56 -0.44
C PHE A 63 18.14 9.65 -0.92
N PHE A 64 17.31 10.11 -1.87
CA PHE A 64 16.27 9.27 -2.48
C PHE A 64 16.85 8.13 -3.32
N SER A 65 17.95 8.35 -4.04
CA SER A 65 18.66 7.29 -4.77
C SER A 65 19.33 6.26 -3.84
N LEU A 66 19.81 6.69 -2.66
CA LEU A 66 20.32 5.78 -1.61
C LEU A 66 19.20 4.97 -0.93
N LEU A 67 18.00 5.54 -0.79
CA LEU A 67 16.83 4.83 -0.26
C LEU A 67 16.20 3.88 -1.30
N ALA A 68 16.45 4.08 -2.59
CA ALA A 68 15.94 3.23 -3.67
C ALA A 68 16.69 1.89 -3.82
N GLN A 69 17.82 1.68 -3.12
CA GLN A 69 18.51 0.39 -3.06
C GLN A 69 18.36 -0.28 -1.70
N LYS A 70 17.11 -0.56 -1.35
CA LYS A 70 16.80 -1.68 -0.46
C LYS A 70 15.50 -2.29 -0.90
N ASP A 71 15.47 -2.81 -2.12
CA ASP A 71 14.62 -3.97 -2.36
C ASP A 71 15.02 -4.99 -1.30
N PRO A 72 14.13 -5.38 -0.36
CA PRO A 72 14.35 -6.67 0.24
C PRO A 72 14.35 -7.60 -0.96
N SER A 73 15.50 -8.19 -1.30
CA SER A 73 15.47 -9.51 -1.88
C SER A 73 14.67 -10.33 -0.88
N ILE A 74 13.35 -10.36 -1.08
CA ILE A 74 12.52 -11.45 -0.66
C ILE A 74 13.24 -12.56 -1.37
N LYS A 75 14.14 -13.23 -0.64
CA LYS A 75 14.48 -14.60 -0.92
C LYS A 75 13.10 -15.22 -1.02
N THR A 76 12.64 -15.39 -2.25
CA THR A 76 11.52 -16.25 -2.57
C THR A 76 12.08 -17.61 -2.22
N THR A 77 12.14 -17.90 -0.91
CA THR A 77 11.96 -19.23 -0.40
C THR A 77 10.72 -19.65 -1.15
N LYS A 78 10.92 -20.49 -2.19
CA LYS A 78 9.84 -21.21 -2.82
C LYS A 78 9.20 -21.94 -1.66
N ILE A 79 8.24 -21.30 -0.99
CA ILE A 79 7.33 -22.00 -0.12
C ILE A 79 6.49 -22.76 -1.12
N LYS A 80 7.02 -23.91 -1.51
CA LYS A 80 6.29 -24.99 -2.14
C LYS A 80 5.37 -25.49 -1.05
N ASN A 81 4.33 -24.71 -0.74
CA ASN A 81 3.14 -25.22 -0.08
C ASN A 81 2.50 -26.15 -1.12
N MET A 82 3.10 -27.32 -1.24
CA MET A 82 2.66 -28.37 -2.12
C MET A 82 1.39 -28.90 -1.48
N TYR A 83 0.25 -28.44 -1.98
CA TYR A 83 -1.05 -29.01 -1.62
C TYR A 83 -0.90 -30.53 -1.64
N LYS A 84 -1.16 -31.17 -0.49
CA LYS A 84 -1.14 -32.63 -0.38
C LYS A 84 -2.55 -33.12 -0.65
N PHE A 85 -2.83 -33.33 -1.93
CA PHE A 85 -4.12 -33.83 -2.36
C PHE A 85 -4.30 -35.33 -2.08
N PRO A 86 -5.54 -35.82 -1.92
CA PRO A 86 -6.79 -35.05 -1.90
C PRO A 86 -6.98 -34.27 -0.58
N LEU A 87 -7.63 -33.11 -0.68
CA LEU A 87 -8.04 -32.29 0.45
C LEU A 87 -9.55 -32.35 0.61
N SER A 88 -9.98 -32.49 1.87
CA SER A 88 -11.39 -32.45 2.28
C SER A 88 -12.01 -31.08 2.07
N ILE A 89 -11.25 -30.04 2.39
CA ILE A 89 -11.61 -28.64 2.24
C ILE A 89 -10.43 -27.98 1.53
N CYS A 90 -10.63 -27.56 0.29
CA CYS A 90 -9.59 -26.87 -0.46
C CYS A 90 -9.54 -25.36 -0.19
N GLY A 91 -10.64 -24.78 0.30
CA GLY A 91 -10.78 -23.35 0.59
C GLY A 91 -10.38 -22.95 2.01
N ASP A 92 -10.61 -21.68 2.33
CA ASP A 92 -10.47 -21.17 3.70
C ASP A 92 -11.64 -21.55 4.59
N VAL A 93 -11.34 -21.86 5.86
CA VAL A 93 -12.36 -22.01 6.90
C VAL A 93 -12.81 -20.63 7.34
N SER A 94 -14.12 -20.44 7.48
CA SER A 94 -14.72 -19.19 7.90
C SER A 94 -14.93 -19.14 9.40
N ALA A 95 -14.55 -18.04 10.04
CA ALA A 95 -15.02 -17.71 11.39
C ALA A 95 -16.47 -17.17 11.39
N GLY A 96 -17.12 -17.11 10.22
CA GLY A 96 -18.39 -16.45 9.99
C GLY A 96 -18.23 -14.96 9.65
N GLY A 97 -19.35 -14.30 9.41
CA GLY A 97 -19.41 -12.86 9.11
C GLY A 97 -19.27 -12.55 7.62
N THR A 98 -19.13 -11.26 7.32
CA THR A 98 -19.02 -10.73 5.95
C THR A 98 -17.56 -10.62 5.56
N ASN A 99 -17.16 -11.31 4.49
CA ASN A 99 -15.79 -11.29 3.99
C ASN A 99 -15.77 -11.25 2.45
N ILE A 100 -14.64 -10.85 1.89
CA ILE A 100 -14.39 -10.95 0.43
C ILE A 100 -13.77 -12.32 0.15
N TRP A 101 -14.40 -13.06 -0.74
CA TRP A 101 -13.99 -14.40 -1.14
C TRP A 101 -13.59 -14.44 -2.60
N TYR A 102 -12.46 -15.08 -2.88
CA TYR A 102 -11.92 -15.28 -4.21
C TYR A 102 -12.14 -16.75 -4.62
N PRO A 103 -13.22 -17.04 -5.39
CA PRO A 103 -13.52 -18.40 -5.80
C PRO A 103 -12.56 -18.88 -6.88
N VAL A 104 -12.31 -20.18 -6.91
CA VAL A 104 -11.53 -20.85 -7.95
C VAL A 104 -12.47 -21.69 -8.80
N TYR A 105 -12.45 -21.44 -10.11
CA TYR A 105 -13.32 -22.08 -11.09
C TYR A 105 -12.55 -22.91 -12.09
N ILE A 106 -13.20 -23.96 -12.59
CA ILE A 106 -12.79 -24.76 -13.75
C ILE A 106 -14.02 -24.96 -14.64
N ASP A 107 -13.84 -24.87 -15.96
CA ASP A 107 -14.91 -25.16 -16.92
C ASP A 107 -15.52 -26.54 -16.66
N TYR A 108 -16.85 -26.63 -16.71
CA TYR A 108 -17.52 -27.88 -16.43
C TYR A 108 -17.24 -28.93 -17.52
N ASN A 109 -16.78 -30.09 -17.06
CA ASN A 109 -16.74 -31.34 -17.81
C ASN A 109 -16.90 -32.46 -16.77
N ALA A 110 -17.74 -33.46 -17.03
CA ALA A 110 -17.99 -34.56 -16.09
C ALA A 110 -16.70 -35.27 -15.64
N SER A 111 -15.74 -35.47 -16.55
CA SER A 111 -14.42 -36.05 -16.25
C SER A 111 -13.59 -35.14 -15.35
N ASN A 112 -13.59 -33.82 -15.61
CA ASN A 112 -12.88 -32.87 -14.75
C ASN A 112 -13.49 -32.83 -13.36
N PHE A 113 -14.83 -32.78 -13.27
CA PHE A 113 -15.54 -32.76 -11.99
C PHE A 113 -15.20 -33.99 -11.16
N GLN A 114 -15.26 -35.19 -11.76
CA GLN A 114 -14.91 -36.43 -11.09
C GLN A 114 -13.44 -36.49 -10.67
N ARG A 115 -12.51 -36.02 -11.52
CA ARG A 115 -11.08 -35.96 -11.17
C ARG A 115 -10.83 -34.99 -10.02
N ILE A 116 -11.43 -33.80 -10.03
CA ILE A 116 -11.28 -32.81 -8.96
C ILE A 116 -11.85 -33.37 -7.66
N SER A 117 -13.09 -33.86 -7.68
CA SER A 117 -13.79 -34.30 -6.47
C SER A 117 -13.12 -35.49 -5.79
N LYS A 118 -12.47 -36.38 -6.57
CA LYS A 118 -11.81 -37.57 -6.02
C LYS A 118 -10.34 -37.37 -5.68
N ASN A 119 -9.61 -36.61 -6.50
CA ASN A 119 -8.15 -36.59 -6.43
C ASN A 119 -7.59 -35.25 -5.93
N PHE A 120 -8.42 -34.20 -5.82
CA PHE A 120 -7.95 -32.85 -5.46
C PHE A 120 -8.77 -32.26 -4.31
N CYS A 121 -10.04 -31.92 -4.54
CA CYS A 121 -10.88 -31.16 -3.62
C CYS A 121 -12.24 -31.83 -3.49
N CYS A 122 -12.48 -32.52 -2.37
CA CYS A 122 -13.72 -33.27 -2.17
C CYS A 122 -14.94 -32.37 -1.98
N ASP A 123 -14.74 -31.13 -1.53
CA ASP A 123 -15.77 -30.11 -1.39
C ASP A 123 -16.04 -29.33 -2.69
N ALA A 124 -15.39 -29.69 -3.80
CA ALA A 124 -15.70 -29.10 -5.09
C ALA A 124 -17.13 -29.45 -5.53
N TYR A 125 -17.83 -28.47 -6.09
CA TYR A 125 -19.22 -28.65 -6.51
C TYR A 125 -19.49 -27.98 -7.86
N TYR A 126 -20.55 -28.42 -8.54
CA TYR A 126 -21.02 -27.79 -9.77
C TYR A 126 -21.87 -26.56 -9.45
N ASN A 127 -21.43 -25.40 -9.90
CA ASN A 127 -22.19 -24.17 -9.79
C ASN A 127 -23.05 -23.98 -11.04
N GLN A 128 -24.35 -24.30 -10.92
CA GLN A 128 -25.31 -24.25 -12.01
C GLN A 128 -25.52 -22.85 -12.58
N SER A 129 -25.41 -21.81 -11.75
CA SER A 129 -25.64 -20.41 -12.18
C SER A 129 -24.60 -19.92 -13.19
N PHE A 130 -23.38 -20.46 -13.11
CA PHE A 130 -22.27 -20.06 -13.98
C PHE A 130 -21.84 -21.18 -14.95
N GLY A 131 -22.38 -22.39 -14.82
CA GLY A 131 -22.00 -23.52 -15.66
C GLY A 131 -20.55 -23.99 -15.45
N VAL A 132 -20.00 -23.82 -14.24
CA VAL A 132 -18.60 -24.13 -13.91
C VAL A 132 -18.50 -25.00 -12.67
N ILE A 133 -17.35 -25.65 -12.50
CA ILE A 133 -16.99 -26.33 -11.26
C ILE A 133 -16.34 -25.29 -10.35
N GLN A 134 -16.93 -25.05 -9.17
CA GLN A 134 -16.28 -24.27 -8.13
C GLN A 134 -15.48 -25.22 -7.23
N VAL A 135 -14.16 -25.03 -7.25
CA VAL A 135 -13.21 -25.95 -6.61
C VAL A 135 -12.97 -25.58 -5.15
N ALA A 136 -12.86 -24.28 -4.88
CA ALA A 136 -12.54 -23.73 -3.57
C ALA A 136 -12.87 -22.24 -3.54
N SER A 137 -12.77 -21.62 -2.36
CA SER A 137 -12.77 -20.17 -2.23
C SER A 137 -11.87 -19.73 -1.06
N PHE A 138 -11.21 -18.59 -1.20
CA PHE A 138 -10.21 -18.11 -0.23
C PHE A 138 -10.45 -16.64 0.14
N TYR A 139 -10.03 -16.21 1.33
CA TYR A 139 -9.98 -14.78 1.69
C TYR A 139 -8.79 -14.06 1.06
N SER A 140 -7.78 -14.83 0.66
CA SER A 140 -6.58 -14.31 0.02
C SER A 140 -6.57 -14.64 -1.47
N ARG A 141 -6.56 -13.60 -2.31
CA ARG A 141 -6.37 -13.74 -3.76
C ARG A 141 -5.13 -14.57 -4.10
N SER A 142 -4.02 -14.30 -3.42
CA SER A 142 -2.75 -15.01 -3.64
C SER A 142 -2.88 -16.52 -3.38
N ARG A 143 -3.67 -16.95 -2.38
CA ARG A 143 -3.91 -18.38 -2.14
C ARG A 143 -4.78 -19.01 -3.21
N ALA A 144 -5.77 -18.29 -3.71
CA ALA A 144 -6.55 -18.74 -4.87
C ALA A 144 -5.67 -18.90 -6.11
N ASP A 145 -4.77 -17.94 -6.37
CA ASP A 145 -3.82 -18.01 -7.49
C ASP A 145 -2.85 -19.19 -7.34
N ASN A 146 -2.42 -19.51 -6.12
CA ASN A 146 -1.59 -20.69 -5.85
C ASN A 146 -2.31 -21.98 -6.21
N LEU A 147 -3.58 -22.13 -5.81
CA LEU A 147 -4.37 -23.30 -6.17
C LEU A 147 -4.56 -23.39 -7.70
N VAL A 148 -4.84 -22.27 -8.38
CA VAL A 148 -4.96 -22.25 -9.85
C VAL A 148 -3.67 -22.71 -10.52
N ARG A 149 -2.50 -22.27 -10.04
CA ARG A 149 -1.21 -22.73 -10.58
C ARG A 149 -1.03 -24.24 -10.43
N GLU A 150 -1.42 -24.78 -9.28
CA GLU A 150 -1.36 -26.21 -9.01
C GLU A 150 -2.37 -27.01 -9.86
N LEU A 151 -3.58 -26.50 -10.06
CA LEU A 151 -4.56 -27.14 -10.95
C LEU A 151 -4.07 -27.13 -12.41
N LYS A 152 -3.45 -26.02 -12.86
CA LYS A 152 -2.86 -25.92 -14.21
C LYS A 152 -1.70 -26.89 -14.41
N SER A 153 -0.82 -27.07 -13.43
CA SER A 153 0.26 -28.07 -13.51
C SER A 153 -0.27 -29.51 -13.59
N ASN A 154 -1.51 -29.74 -13.14
CA ASN A 154 -2.22 -31.02 -13.21
C ASN A 154 -3.18 -31.13 -14.43
N ASN A 155 -2.93 -30.35 -15.48
CA ASN A 155 -3.66 -30.32 -16.75
C ASN A 155 -5.09 -29.73 -16.71
N PHE A 156 -5.48 -29.00 -15.66
CA PHE A 156 -6.72 -28.23 -15.65
C PHE A 156 -6.49 -26.83 -16.24
N LYS A 157 -6.40 -26.73 -17.56
CA LYS A 157 -6.03 -25.48 -18.26
C LYS A 157 -7.03 -24.33 -18.05
N SER A 158 -8.31 -24.65 -17.88
CA SER A 158 -9.39 -23.68 -17.63
C SER A 158 -9.47 -23.19 -16.19
N ALA A 159 -8.55 -23.60 -15.31
CA ALA A 159 -8.53 -23.12 -13.94
C ALA A 159 -8.32 -21.58 -13.89
N THR A 160 -9.21 -20.88 -13.20
CA THR A 160 -9.18 -19.42 -13.06
C THR A 160 -9.60 -19.00 -11.67
N VAL A 161 -9.16 -17.80 -11.24
CA VAL A 161 -9.65 -17.17 -10.02
C VAL A 161 -10.72 -16.16 -10.42
N GLY A 162 -11.92 -16.33 -9.87
CA GLY A 162 -13.02 -15.38 -10.04
C GLY A 162 -12.76 -14.05 -9.35
N GLU A 163 -13.61 -13.07 -9.62
CA GLU A 163 -13.57 -11.80 -8.92
C GLU A 163 -13.88 -11.97 -7.42
N GLY A 164 -13.35 -11.06 -6.60
CA GLY A 164 -13.62 -11.06 -5.18
C GLY A 164 -15.09 -10.72 -4.92
N GLN A 165 -15.82 -11.62 -4.26
CA GLN A 165 -17.23 -11.45 -3.95
C GLN A 165 -17.42 -11.28 -2.45
N VAL A 166 -18.25 -10.30 -2.06
CA VAL A 166 -18.63 -10.13 -0.65
C VAL A 166 -19.65 -11.21 -0.31
N VAL A 167 -19.29 -12.14 0.56
CA VAL A 167 -20.17 -13.23 1.01
C VAL A 167 -20.26 -13.20 2.53
N THR A 168 -21.50 -13.27 3.03
CA THR A 168 -21.76 -13.45 4.46
C THR A 168 -21.96 -14.93 4.74
N THR A 169 -21.08 -15.53 5.53
CA THR A 169 -21.11 -16.96 5.85
C THR A 169 -21.31 -17.19 7.34
N ARG A 170 -21.79 -18.39 7.70
CA ARG A 170 -21.70 -18.89 9.07
C ARG A 170 -20.31 -19.46 9.33
N PRO A 171 -19.86 -19.56 10.59
CA PRO A 171 -18.62 -20.24 10.92
C PRO A 171 -18.64 -21.67 10.37
N SER A 172 -17.57 -22.09 9.70
CA SER A 172 -17.45 -23.46 9.19
C SER A 172 -16.64 -24.33 10.16
N SER A 173 -17.13 -25.55 10.40
CA SER A 173 -16.39 -26.55 11.18
C SER A 173 -15.51 -27.38 10.24
N ASN A 174 -14.25 -27.58 10.60
CA ASN A 174 -13.37 -28.47 9.84
C ASN A 174 -13.79 -29.93 10.06
N ARG A 175 -14.38 -30.56 9.04
CA ARG A 175 -14.69 -32.00 9.02
C ARG A 175 -14.06 -32.63 7.78
N ASN A 176 -13.14 -33.56 8.00
CA ASN A 176 -12.51 -34.31 6.92
C ASN A 176 -13.42 -35.46 6.46
N ASN A 177 -14.09 -35.28 5.33
CA ASN A 177 -15.01 -36.27 4.77
C ASN A 177 -14.60 -36.80 3.39
N CYS A 178 -13.37 -36.54 2.93
CA CYS A 178 -12.84 -37.31 1.80
C CYS A 178 -12.75 -38.77 2.22
N ARG A 179 -13.53 -39.64 1.59
CA ARG A 179 -13.45 -41.10 1.71
C ARG A 179 -12.80 -41.67 0.46
#